data_AF-A0A1D8PL44-F1
#
_entry.id   AF-A0A1D8PL44-F1
#
_cell.length_a   1.000
_cell.length_b   1.000
_cell.length_c   1.000
_cell.angle_alpha   90.00
_cell.angle_beta   90.00
_cell.angle_gamma   90.00
#
_symmetry.space_group_name_H-M   'P 1'
#
loop_
_entity.id
_entity.type
_entity.pdbx_description
1 polymer ?
#
loop_
_entity_poly.entity_id
_entity_poly.type
_entity_poly.pdbx_seq_one_letter_code
_entity_poly.pdbx_strand_id
1 'polypeptide(L)'
;MAFESSSVLPFEAIQGLTLYSDDEDKSSQQQEPEQQEQNSTIAPSKNKRQRKIQTEEEYNYQLNRWRETGPMINTDTWLNEVNLAELDISDKLDRVKLLHVCELHYYKKDYSTCLKVINFGESLYGVDLDKVGPKIKQLNNKETTEENEEEEVKWDKNIEKNIAELYHIKMRCLAKLS
;
A
#
# COMPACT_ATOMS: atom_id res chain seq x y z
N MET A 1 6.13 -37.28 3.07
CA MET A 1 4.76 -36.84 2.74
C MET A 1 4.74 -35.34 2.89
N ALA A 2 4.81 -34.60 1.78
CA ALA A 2 4.71 -33.14 1.74
C ALA A 2 3.88 -32.80 0.50
N PHE A 3 2.75 -32.13 0.71
CA PHE A 3 1.88 -31.62 -0.34
C PHE A 3 2.38 -30.22 -0.70
N GLU A 4 2.86 -30.04 -1.93
CA GLU A 4 3.01 -28.73 -2.55
C GLU A 4 1.72 -28.43 -3.32
N SER A 5 0.93 -27.47 -2.83
CA SER A 5 -0.25 -26.94 -3.52
C SER A 5 0.17 -25.77 -4.40
N SER A 6 0.31 -26.01 -5.70
CA SER A 6 0.44 -24.99 -6.72
C SER A 6 -0.94 -24.38 -7.02
N SER A 7 -1.16 -23.12 -6.62
CA SER A 7 -2.35 -22.36 -6.99
C SER A 7 -2.03 -21.46 -8.18
N VAL A 8 -2.07 -22.03 -9.38
CA VAL A 8 -2.14 -21.25 -10.63
C VAL A 8 -3.60 -20.84 -10.81
N LEU A 9 -3.88 -19.53 -10.71
CA LEU A 9 -5.21 -19.01 -11.01
C LEU A 9 -5.46 -19.08 -12.54
N PRO A 10 -6.64 -19.53 -12.97
CA PRO A 10 -6.96 -19.70 -14.38
C PRO A 10 -7.06 -18.36 -15.12
N PHE A 11 -6.53 -18.36 -16.35
CA PHE A 11 -6.40 -17.23 -17.29
C PHE A 11 -7.73 -16.56 -17.71
N GLU A 12 -8.88 -17.09 -17.31
CA GLU A 12 -10.20 -16.58 -17.70
C GLU A 12 -10.69 -15.37 -16.88
N ALA A 13 -9.99 -14.98 -15.80
CA ALA A 13 -10.42 -13.87 -14.94
C ALA A 13 -10.11 -12.46 -15.47
N ILE A 14 -9.45 -12.32 -16.64
CA ILE A 14 -8.95 -11.01 -17.13
C ILE A 14 -9.91 -10.32 -18.12
N GLN A 15 -10.98 -10.97 -18.58
CA GLN A 15 -11.88 -10.39 -19.59
C GLN A 15 -12.95 -9.39 -19.05
N GLY A 16 -12.94 -9.05 -17.75
CA GLY A 16 -14.05 -8.32 -17.11
C GLY A 16 -13.86 -6.82 -16.84
N LEU A 17 -12.67 -6.24 -17.05
CA LEU A 17 -12.38 -4.84 -16.69
C LEU A 17 -12.48 -3.92 -17.91
N THR A 18 -13.71 -3.58 -18.29
CA THR A 18 -13.99 -2.44 -19.19
C THR A 18 -14.49 -1.27 -18.36
N LEU A 19 -13.66 -0.24 -18.18
CA LEU A 19 -14.06 1.02 -17.56
C LEU A 19 -13.46 2.19 -18.36
N TYR A 20 -14.35 3.08 -18.76
CA TYR A 20 -14.16 4.45 -19.22
C TYR A 20 -13.59 4.67 -20.63
N SER A 21 -14.53 4.80 -21.56
CA SER A 21 -14.41 5.55 -22.82
C SER A 21 -14.20 7.02 -22.54
N ASP A 22 -13.16 7.61 -23.14
CA ASP A 22 -13.23 8.92 -23.79
C ASP A 22 -11.98 9.12 -24.68
N ASP A 23 -12.25 9.62 -25.88
CA ASP A 23 -11.37 10.34 -26.81
C ASP A 23 -10.31 9.60 -27.67
N GLU A 24 -10.75 9.45 -28.93
CA GLU A 24 -10.06 9.93 -30.15
C GLU A 24 -8.94 9.07 -30.78
N ASP A 25 -9.29 8.60 -31.98
CA ASP A 25 -8.48 8.56 -33.19
C ASP A 25 -7.74 7.26 -33.62
N LYS A 26 -8.18 6.79 -34.80
CA LYS A 26 -7.49 6.01 -35.83
C LYS A 26 -7.22 4.50 -35.65
N SER A 27 -8.13 3.77 -36.30
CA SER A 27 -7.85 2.97 -37.51
C SER A 27 -7.37 1.51 -37.36
N SER A 28 -8.32 0.62 -37.70
CA SER A 28 -8.19 -0.50 -38.66
C SER A 28 -7.72 -1.89 -38.18
N GLN A 29 -8.73 -2.70 -37.85
CA GLN A 29 -9.04 -4.06 -38.33
C GLN A 29 -8.02 -4.78 -39.26
N GLN A 30 -7.69 -6.03 -38.93
CA GLN A 30 -7.39 -7.18 -39.81
C GLN A 30 -7.69 -8.46 -38.98
N GLN A 31 -8.85 -9.12 -39.07
CA GLN A 31 -9.27 -10.14 -40.05
C GLN A 31 -8.20 -11.19 -40.39
N GLU A 32 -8.35 -12.39 -39.81
CA GLU A 32 -7.81 -13.66 -40.32
C GLU A 32 -8.49 -14.04 -41.65
N PRO A 33 -7.78 -14.74 -42.54
CA PRO A 33 -8.45 -15.66 -43.46
C PRO A 33 -7.83 -17.06 -43.46
N GLU A 34 -8.74 -18.04 -43.37
CA GLU A 34 -8.59 -19.43 -43.74
C GLU A 34 -8.17 -19.65 -45.21
N GLN A 35 -7.63 -20.84 -45.44
CA GLN A 35 -7.61 -21.65 -46.68
C GLN A 35 -6.57 -21.37 -47.78
N GLN A 36 -5.82 -22.46 -48.03
CA GLN A 36 -5.50 -23.08 -49.33
C GLN A 36 -5.04 -22.16 -50.48
N GLU A 37 -3.81 -22.41 -50.98
CA GLU A 37 -3.64 -22.99 -52.32
C GLU A 37 -2.16 -23.23 -52.66
N GLN A 38 -1.95 -24.33 -53.38
CA GLN A 38 -0.72 -24.73 -54.02
C GLN A 38 -0.51 -23.87 -55.27
N ASN A 39 0.62 -23.16 -55.37
CA ASN A 39 1.57 -23.25 -56.49
C ASN A 39 2.58 -22.10 -56.48
N SER A 40 3.85 -22.49 -56.42
CA SER A 40 4.95 -22.05 -57.28
C SER A 40 5.09 -20.56 -57.63
N THR A 41 6.15 -20.01 -57.04
CA THR A 41 7.07 -19.01 -57.61
C THR A 41 6.63 -17.54 -57.55
N ILE A 42 6.78 -16.92 -56.37
CA ILE A 42 6.76 -15.47 -56.22
C ILE A 42 7.95 -15.01 -55.37
N ALA A 43 8.61 -13.97 -55.88
CA ALA A 43 9.78 -13.23 -55.42
C ALA A 43 9.84 -12.93 -53.90
N PRO A 44 11.04 -12.67 -53.33
CA PRO A 44 11.23 -12.51 -51.88
C PRO A 44 10.44 -11.31 -51.36
N SER A 45 9.34 -11.58 -50.66
CA SER A 45 8.55 -10.55 -50.01
C SER A 45 9.32 -10.03 -48.81
N LYS A 46 9.29 -8.71 -48.64
CA LYS A 46 9.99 -7.96 -47.60
C LYS A 46 9.61 -8.55 -46.24
N ASN A 47 10.58 -9.17 -45.57
CA ASN A 47 10.43 -9.74 -44.23
C ASN A 47 9.84 -8.69 -43.27
N LYS A 48 8.52 -8.79 -43.01
CA LYS A 48 7.83 -8.02 -41.97
C LYS A 48 8.49 -8.42 -40.66
N ARG A 49 9.10 -7.48 -39.94
CA ARG A 49 9.73 -7.74 -38.63
C ARG A 49 8.68 -8.32 -37.67
N GLN A 50 8.64 -9.64 -37.52
CA GLN A 50 7.90 -10.29 -36.44
C GLN A 50 8.65 -10.02 -35.14
N ARG A 51 7.93 -9.56 -34.12
CA ARG A 51 8.48 -9.47 -32.75
C ARG A 51 8.78 -10.88 -32.28
N LYS A 52 9.91 -11.07 -31.59
CA LYS A 52 10.21 -12.34 -30.92
C LYS A 52 9.11 -12.62 -29.91
N ILE A 53 8.55 -13.82 -29.94
CA ILE A 53 7.65 -14.30 -28.88
C ILE A 53 8.50 -14.49 -27.62
N GLN A 54 8.02 -13.97 -26.50
CA GLN A 54 8.67 -14.15 -25.20
C GLN A 54 8.58 -15.62 -24.80
N THR A 55 9.69 -16.21 -24.36
CA THR A 55 9.67 -17.58 -23.83
C THR A 55 9.03 -17.61 -22.43
N GLU A 56 8.48 -18.75 -22.02
CA GLU A 56 7.93 -18.92 -20.67
C GLU A 56 8.99 -18.66 -19.58
N GLU A 57 10.25 -19.02 -19.85
CA GLU A 57 11.39 -18.73 -18.97
C GLU A 57 11.65 -17.22 -18.83
N GLU A 58 11.61 -16.47 -19.93
CA GLU A 58 11.76 -15.01 -19.92
C GLU A 58 10.60 -14.32 -19.18
N TYR A 59 9.38 -14.84 -19.32
CA TYR A 59 8.20 -14.35 -18.60
C TYR A 59 8.33 -14.59 -17.10
N ASN A 60 8.67 -15.82 -16.69
CA ASN A 60 8.85 -16.16 -15.29
C ASN A 60 9.99 -15.36 -14.64
N TYR A 61 11.08 -15.13 -15.38
CA TYR A 61 12.17 -14.27 -14.92
C TYR A 61 11.70 -12.82 -14.68
N GLN A 62 10.93 -12.24 -15.60
CA GLN A 62 10.39 -10.89 -15.44
C GLN A 62 9.39 -10.80 -14.29
N LEU A 63 8.54 -11.81 -14.12
CA LEU A 63 7.57 -11.88 -13.04
C LEU A 63 8.27 -11.96 -11.68
N ASN A 64 9.30 -12.81 -11.54
CA ASN A 64 10.09 -12.92 -10.31
C ASN A 64 10.82 -11.62 -10.01
N ARG A 65 11.48 -11.03 -11.01
CA ARG A 65 12.14 -9.72 -10.86
C ARG A 65 11.15 -8.64 -10.42
N TRP A 66 9.93 -8.63 -10.97
CA TRP A 66 8.90 -7.69 -10.57
C TRP A 66 8.40 -7.94 -9.15
N ARG A 67 8.29 -9.20 -8.70
CA ARG A 67 7.93 -9.50 -7.30
C ARG A 67 9.03 -9.09 -6.32
N GLU A 68 10.30 -9.22 -6.70
CA GLU A 68 11.45 -8.88 -5.86
C GLU A 68 11.77 -7.38 -5.80
N THR A 69 11.66 -6.70 -6.95
CA THR A 69 12.12 -5.30 -7.11
C THR A 69 11.01 -4.32 -7.48
N GLY A 70 9.82 -4.83 -7.78
CA GLY A 70 8.68 -4.01 -8.14
C GLY A 70 8.07 -3.32 -6.92
N PRO A 71 7.13 -2.39 -7.18
CA PRO A 71 6.38 -1.77 -6.11
C PRO A 71 5.56 -2.83 -5.38
N MET A 72 5.40 -2.65 -4.07
CA MET A 72 4.50 -3.47 -3.28
C MET A 72 3.07 -3.32 -3.82
N ILE A 73 2.41 -4.44 -4.08
CA ILE A 73 1.00 -4.45 -4.44
C ILE A 73 0.20 -4.15 -3.17
N ASN A 74 -0.61 -3.09 -3.20
CA ASN A 74 -1.54 -2.82 -2.12
C ASN A 74 -2.70 -3.83 -2.17
N THR A 75 -2.55 -4.98 -1.50
CA THR A 75 -3.61 -5.97 -1.24
C THR A 75 -4.45 -5.57 -0.03
N ASP A 76 -5.69 -6.05 0.14
CA ASP A 76 -6.47 -5.73 1.35
C ASP A 76 -5.76 -6.09 2.67
N THR A 77 -4.74 -6.96 2.61
CA THR A 77 -3.91 -7.37 3.74
C THR A 77 -2.57 -6.66 3.86
N TRP A 78 -2.14 -5.87 2.86
CA TRP A 78 -0.77 -5.33 2.76
C TRP A 78 -0.32 -4.63 4.03
N LEU A 79 -1.26 -3.94 4.69
CA LEU A 79 -0.98 -3.16 5.89
C LEU A 79 -0.77 -4.04 7.14
N ASN A 80 -1.32 -5.25 7.17
CA ASN A 80 -1.06 -6.22 8.25
C ASN A 80 0.30 -6.91 8.09
N GLU A 81 0.89 -6.87 6.89
CA GLU A 81 2.18 -7.48 6.57
C GLU A 81 3.34 -6.52 6.85
N VAL A 82 3.06 -5.28 7.27
CA VAL A 82 4.07 -4.28 7.60
C VAL A 82 4.80 -4.68 8.88
N ASN A 83 6.11 -4.90 8.77
CA ASN A 83 6.99 -5.06 9.92
C ASN A 83 7.15 -3.72 10.65
N LEU A 84 6.41 -3.55 11.75
CA LEU A 84 6.48 -2.33 12.56
C LEU A 84 7.90 -2.02 13.04
N ALA A 85 8.73 -3.05 13.27
CA ALA A 85 10.11 -2.91 13.72
C ALA A 85 11.06 -2.20 12.73
N GLU A 86 10.70 -2.14 11.45
CA GLU A 86 11.53 -1.55 10.39
C GLU A 86 11.15 -0.10 10.07
N LEU A 87 10.12 0.44 10.71
CA LEU A 87 9.61 1.78 10.43
C LEU A 87 10.58 2.87 10.91
N ASP A 88 10.90 3.80 10.01
CA ASP A 88 11.67 5.00 10.34
C ASP A 88 10.77 6.23 10.46
N ILE A 89 10.78 6.84 11.65
CA ILE A 89 9.97 8.02 11.96
C ILE A 89 10.46 9.26 11.20
N SER A 90 11.71 9.26 10.77
CA SER A 90 12.22 10.35 9.93
C SER A 90 11.49 10.41 8.59
N ASP A 91 11.06 9.26 8.05
CA ASP A 91 10.30 9.18 6.82
C ASP A 91 8.80 9.47 7.04
N LYS A 92 8.26 10.34 6.20
CA LYS A 92 6.84 10.69 6.19
C LYS A 92 5.97 9.48 5.86
N LEU A 93 6.41 8.63 4.93
CA LEU A 93 5.62 7.47 4.52
C LEU A 93 5.44 6.49 5.68
N ASP A 94 6.49 6.23 6.44
CA ASP A 94 6.46 5.31 7.57
C ASP A 94 5.64 5.85 8.75
N ARG A 95 5.72 7.15 9.05
CA ARG A 95 4.79 7.79 10.01
C ARG A 95 3.33 7.57 9.63
N VAL A 96 3.03 7.74 8.34
CA VAL A 96 1.69 7.56 7.80
C VAL A 96 1.28 6.08 7.80
N LYS A 97 2.19 5.14 7.48
CA LYS A 97 1.92 3.69 7.57
C LYS A 97 1.55 3.30 9.00
N LEU A 98 2.32 3.73 9.99
CA LEU A 98 2.04 3.46 11.41
C LEU A 98 0.62 3.89 11.79
N LEU A 99 0.24 5.11 11.40
CA LEU A 99 -1.10 5.63 11.65
C LEU A 99 -2.18 4.76 11.01
N HIS A 100 -2.03 4.42 9.73
CA HIS A 100 -3.00 3.56 9.06
C HIS A 100 -3.09 2.17 9.70
N VAL A 101 -1.98 1.59 10.16
CA VAL A 101 -2.00 0.29 10.88
C VAL A 101 -2.84 0.43 12.15
N CYS A 102 -2.63 1.50 12.94
CA CYS A 102 -3.44 1.79 14.11
C CYS A 102 -4.93 1.91 13.76
N GLU A 103 -5.27 2.68 12.73
CA GLU A 103 -6.65 2.85 12.25
C GLU A 103 -7.28 1.53 11.80
N LEU A 104 -6.53 0.70 11.07
CA LEU A 104 -7.01 -0.60 10.63
C LEU A 104 -7.41 -1.49 11.81
N HIS A 105 -6.57 -1.57 12.84
CA HIS A 105 -6.90 -2.33 14.04
C HIS A 105 -8.09 -1.74 14.81
N TYR A 106 -8.20 -0.39 14.86
CA TYR A 106 -9.35 0.29 15.43
C TYR A 106 -10.66 -0.07 14.71
N TYR A 107 -10.68 -0.02 13.37
CA TYR A 107 -11.85 -0.36 12.57
C TYR A 107 -12.19 -1.85 12.57
N LYS A 108 -11.19 -2.72 12.68
CA LYS A 108 -11.36 -4.17 12.94
C LYS A 108 -11.92 -4.46 14.34
N LYS A 109 -12.10 -3.43 15.19
CA LYS A 109 -12.57 -3.52 16.59
C LYS A 109 -11.64 -4.32 17.49
N ASP A 110 -10.40 -4.54 17.07
CA ASP A 110 -9.39 -5.14 17.92
C ASP A 110 -8.61 -4.04 18.63
N TYR A 111 -9.25 -3.45 19.63
CA TYR A 111 -8.68 -2.35 20.41
C TYR A 111 -7.44 -2.78 21.20
N SER A 112 -7.32 -4.08 21.50
CA SER A 112 -6.18 -4.64 22.23
C SER A 112 -4.91 -4.59 21.40
N THR A 113 -4.99 -4.97 20.11
CA THR A 113 -3.85 -4.86 19.19
C THR A 113 -3.61 -3.42 18.78
N CYS A 114 -4.67 -2.62 18.58
CA CYS A 114 -4.54 -1.19 18.33
C CYS A 114 -3.70 -0.49 19.40
N LEU A 115 -3.99 -0.73 20.70
CA LEU A 115 -3.19 -0.17 21.80
C LEU A 115 -1.74 -0.66 21.80
N LYS A 116 -1.47 -1.92 21.43
CA LYS A 116 -0.09 -2.42 21.29
C LYS A 116 0.68 -1.69 20.20
N VAL A 117 0.05 -1.44 19.04
CA VAL A 117 0.66 -0.68 17.94
C VAL A 117 0.88 0.78 18.37
N ILE A 118 -0.06 1.37 19.10
CA ILE A 118 0.10 2.72 19.64
C ILE A 118 1.29 2.78 20.59
N ASN A 119 1.41 1.87 21.56
CA ASN A 119 2.54 1.81 22.50
C ASN A 119 3.89 1.62 21.77
N PHE A 120 3.89 0.87 20.67
CA PHE A 120 5.05 0.76 19.80
C PHE A 120 5.36 2.12 19.14
N GLY A 121 4.36 2.83 18.66
CA GLY A 121 4.46 4.21 18.19
C GLY A 121 4.99 5.19 19.25
N GLU A 122 4.54 5.09 20.51
CA GLU A 122 5.06 5.90 21.63
C GLU A 122 6.57 5.72 21.80
N SER A 123 7.01 4.45 21.77
CA SER A 123 8.41 4.07 21.90
C SER A 123 9.25 4.58 20.73
N LEU A 124 8.70 4.50 19.52
CA LEU A 124 9.30 5.06 18.32
C LEU A 124 9.47 6.58 18.48
N TYR A 125 8.39 7.33 18.71
CA TYR A 125 8.45 8.79 18.79
C TYR A 125 9.25 9.30 20.00
N GLY A 126 9.56 8.44 20.97
CA GLY A 126 10.22 8.82 22.22
C GLY A 126 9.33 9.70 23.10
N VAL A 127 8.02 9.50 23.02
CA VAL A 127 7.01 10.34 23.64
C VAL A 127 6.05 9.49 24.46
N ASP A 128 5.77 9.93 25.67
CA ASP A 128 4.70 9.39 26.52
C ASP A 128 3.39 10.11 26.19
N LEU A 129 2.45 9.43 25.51
CA LEU A 129 1.19 10.04 25.07
C LEU A 129 0.31 10.49 26.25
N ASP A 130 0.46 9.90 27.43
CA ASP A 130 -0.36 10.25 28.59
C ASP A 130 0.08 11.59 29.19
N LYS A 131 1.39 11.89 29.17
CA LYS A 131 1.94 13.17 29.63
C LYS A 131 1.65 14.33 28.67
N VAL A 132 1.53 14.04 27.39
CA VAL A 132 1.40 15.08 26.35
C VAL A 132 -0.03 15.31 25.88
N GLY A 133 -0.96 14.47 26.33
CA GLY A 133 -2.38 14.65 26.16
C GLY A 133 -2.90 16.04 26.53
N PRO A 134 -2.49 16.67 27.65
CA PRO A 134 -2.87 18.04 27.99
C PRO A 134 -2.46 19.06 26.93
N LYS A 135 -1.21 18.99 26.44
CA LYS A 135 -0.69 19.86 25.37
C LYS A 135 -1.45 19.68 24.05
N ILE A 136 -1.74 18.43 23.68
CA ILE A 136 -2.51 18.12 22.45
C ILE A 136 -3.94 18.68 22.55
N LYS A 137 -4.58 18.59 23.72
CA LYS A 137 -5.90 19.18 23.94
C LYS A 137 -5.89 20.71 23.79
N GLN A 138 -4.86 21.38 24.31
CA GLN A 138 -4.69 22.84 24.17
C GLN A 138 -4.52 23.26 22.70
N LEU A 139 -3.69 22.54 21.93
CA LEU A 139 -3.45 22.81 20.51
C LEU A 139 -4.73 22.78 19.67
N ASN A 140 -5.65 21.86 19.97
CA ASN A 140 -6.93 21.77 19.26
C ASN A 140 -7.94 22.84 19.68
N ASN A 141 -7.94 23.25 20.94
CA ASN A 141 -8.93 24.18 21.49
C ASN A 141 -8.60 25.66 21.22
N LYS A 142 -7.38 25.99 20.73
CA LYS A 142 -6.91 27.37 20.56
C LYS A 142 -7.04 28.24 21.83
N GLU A 143 -7.14 27.63 23.00
CA GLU A 143 -7.19 28.33 24.28
C GLU A 143 -5.76 28.52 24.78
N THR A 144 -5.24 29.73 24.60
CA THR A 144 -4.00 30.21 25.22
C THR A 144 -4.29 30.54 26.68
N THR A 145 -4.23 29.53 27.56
CA THR A 145 -4.24 29.77 29.01
C THR A 145 -2.80 29.76 29.50
N GLU A 146 -2.30 30.92 29.89
CA GLU A 146 -0.89 31.25 30.19
C GLU A 146 -0.34 30.65 31.51
N GLU A 147 -0.89 29.55 32.03
CA GLU A 147 -0.66 29.18 33.46
C GLU A 147 -0.22 27.74 33.75
N ASN A 148 0.31 26.99 32.77
CA ASN A 148 0.96 25.71 33.10
C ASN A 148 2.45 25.76 32.77
N GLU A 149 3.26 25.96 33.80
CA GLU A 149 4.72 25.78 33.84
C GLU A 149 5.12 24.29 33.71
N GLU A 150 4.45 23.54 32.84
CA GLU A 150 4.77 22.14 32.58
C GLU A 150 5.76 22.06 31.41
N GLU A 151 6.97 21.63 31.76
CA GLU A 151 8.13 21.32 30.92
C GLU A 151 7.79 21.21 29.43
N GLU A 152 8.14 22.24 28.65
CA GLU A 152 7.81 22.31 27.22
C GLU A 152 8.44 21.14 26.47
N VAL A 153 7.69 20.06 26.25
CA VAL A 153 8.16 18.97 25.39
C VAL A 153 8.17 19.50 23.95
N LYS A 154 9.35 19.88 23.48
CA LYS A 154 9.56 20.44 22.15
C LYS A 154 9.63 19.32 21.13
N TRP A 155 8.63 19.23 20.27
CA TRP A 155 8.61 18.31 19.14
C TRP A 155 8.78 19.08 17.84
N ASP A 156 9.20 18.37 16.79
CA ASP A 156 9.12 18.90 15.45
C ASP A 156 7.66 19.06 15.03
N LYS A 157 7.34 20.22 14.44
CA LYS A 157 6.00 20.54 13.91
C LYS A 157 5.50 19.51 12.90
N ASN A 158 6.41 18.84 12.20
CA ASN A 158 6.10 17.80 11.22
C ASN A 158 5.61 16.49 11.85
N ILE A 159 6.03 16.24 13.09
CA ILE A 159 5.74 15.01 13.85
C ILE A 159 4.55 15.23 14.78
N GLU A 160 4.41 16.44 15.32
CA GLU A 160 3.34 16.87 16.22
C GLU A 160 1.93 16.43 15.78
N LYS A 161 1.60 16.59 14.49
CA LYS A 161 0.32 16.14 13.94
C LYS A 161 0.11 14.62 14.09
N ASN A 162 1.14 13.82 13.81
CA ASN A 162 1.06 12.36 13.89
C ASN A 162 0.92 11.89 15.36
N ILE A 163 1.64 12.56 16.27
CA ILE A 163 1.52 12.28 17.71
C ILE A 163 0.10 12.63 18.21
N ALA A 164 -0.45 13.78 17.78
CA ALA A 164 -1.82 14.18 18.11
C ALA A 164 -2.85 13.16 17.61
N GLU A 165 -2.70 12.68 16.37
CA GLU A 165 -3.59 11.66 15.80
C GLU A 165 -3.48 10.33 16.56
N LEU A 166 -2.27 9.86 16.90
CA LEU A 166 -2.09 8.67 17.74
C LEU A 166 -2.74 8.82 19.12
N TYR A 167 -2.58 9.98 19.76
CA TYR A 167 -3.25 10.27 21.04
C TYR A 167 -4.77 10.18 20.90
N HIS A 168 -5.35 10.75 19.83
CA HIS A 168 -6.78 10.67 19.60
C HIS A 168 -7.27 9.23 19.39
N ILE A 169 -6.54 8.41 18.64
CA ILE A 169 -6.87 6.99 18.47
C ILE A 169 -6.76 6.26 19.82
N LYS A 170 -5.70 6.51 20.62
CA LYS A 170 -5.53 5.94 21.97
C LYS A 170 -6.74 6.22 22.85
N MET A 171 -7.17 7.48 22.93
CA MET A 171 -8.34 7.89 23.71
C MET A 171 -9.64 7.22 23.21
N ARG A 172 -9.81 7.08 21.89
CA ARG A 172 -10.96 6.38 21.31
C ARG A 172 -10.95 4.89 21.62
N CYS A 173 -9.78 4.25 21.60
CA CYS A 173 -9.62 2.83 21.97
C CYS A 173 -9.96 2.61 23.44
N LEU A 174 -9.41 3.45 24.33
CA LEU A 174 -9.69 3.36 25.76
C LEU A 174 -11.18 3.54 26.06
N ALA A 175 -11.84 4.50 25.40
CA ALA A 175 -13.28 4.72 25.54
C ALA A 175 -14.17 3.57 25.01
N LYS A 176 -13.62 2.63 24.23
CA LYS A 176 -14.34 1.43 23.76
C LYS A 176 -14.08 0.20 24.63
N LEU A 177 -13.01 0.21 25.43
CA LEU A 177 -12.65 -0.85 26.36
C LEU A 177 -13.19 -0.61 27.78
N SER A 178 -13.47 0.64 28.14
CA SER A 178 -14.17 1.04 29.36
C SER A 178 -15.67 0.77 29.26
#